data_AF-A0A2D6GF08-F1
#
_entry.id   AF-A0A2D6GF08-F1
#
_cell.length_a   1.000
_cell.length_b   1.000
_cell.length_c   1.000
_cell.angle_alpha   90.00
_cell.angle_beta   90.00
_cell.angle_gamma   90.00
#
_symmetry.space_group_name_H-M   'P 1'
#
loop_
_entity.id
_entity.type
_entity.pdbx_description
1 polymer ?
#
loop_
_entity_poly.entity_id
_entity_poly.type
_entity_poly.pdbx_seq_one_letter_code
_entity_poly.pdbx_strand_id
1 'polypeptide(L)' 'MQITSALPIAKMVGSNRVVLGHGIVHVAGDASLPPEEEKDLRRRLVERALETLESDEQT' A
#
# COMPACT_ATOMS: atom_id res chain seq x y z
N MET A 1 -3.16 10.26 -0.75
CA MET A 1 -3.23 8.79 -0.64
C MET A 1 -2.04 8.33 0.19
N GLN A 2 -2.23 7.33 1.04
CA GLN A 2 -1.19 6.79 1.93
C GLN A 2 -1.08 5.27 1.74
N ILE A 3 0.14 4.76 1.68
CA ILE A 3 0.43 3.33 1.87
C ILE A 3 0.93 3.15 3.31
N THR A 4 0.31 2.26 4.08
CA THR A 4 0.63 2.10 5.51
C THR A 4 0.44 0.67 5.99
N SER A 5 1.19 0.27 7.02
CA SER A 5 0.97 -0.96 7.78
C SER A 5 -0.06 -0.79 8.90
N ALA A 6 -0.43 0.45 9.24
CA ALA A 6 -1.36 0.78 10.31
C ALA A 6 -2.73 1.20 9.77
N LEU A 7 -3.34 0.35 8.92
CA LEU A 7 -4.62 0.64 8.27
C LEU A 7 -5.73 1.07 9.24
N PRO A 8 -5.93 0.43 10.42
CA PRO A 8 -6.95 0.85 11.37
C PRO A 8 -6.73 2.28 11.90
N ILE A 9 -5.48 2.67 12.16
CA ILE A 9 -5.14 4.01 12.66
C ILE A 9 -5.39 5.05 11.56
N ALA A 10 -4.97 4.77 10.33
CA ALA A 10 -5.20 5.65 9.20
C ALA A 10 -6.71 5.89 8.97
N LYS A 11 -7.54 4.86 9.11
CA LYS A 11 -9.01 5.01 9.05
C LYS A 11 -9.55 5.82 10.23
N MET A 12 -9.05 5.59 11.45
CA MET A 12 -9.47 6.32 12.65
C MET A 12 -9.23 7.82 12.56
N VAL A 13 -8.12 8.25 11.94
CA VAL A 13 -7.80 9.69 11.77
C VAL A 13 -8.46 10.31 10.53
N GLY A 14 -9.37 9.60 9.86
CA GLY A 14 -10.10 10.11 8.69
C GLY A 14 -9.26 10.19 7.41
N SER A 15 -8.26 9.32 7.27
CA SER A 15 -7.45 9.27 6.05
C SER A 15 -8.28 8.65 4.90
N ASN A 16 -8.54 9.45 3.86
CA ASN A 16 -9.54 9.13 2.83
C ASN A 16 -9.14 8.02 1.84
N ARG A 17 -7.87 7.97 1.44
CA ARG A 17 -7.36 7.07 0.40
C ARG A 17 -6.16 6.31 0.96
N VAL A 18 -6.39 5.10 1.45
CA VAL A 18 -5.39 4.33 2.19
C VAL A 18 -5.26 2.93 1.61
N VAL A 19 -4.02 2.53 1.32
CA VAL A 19 -3.67 1.18 0.88
C VAL A 19 -2.88 0.49 1.98
N LEU A 20 -3.23 -0.77 2.26
CA LEU A 20 -2.45 -1.62 3.15
C LEU A 20 -1.13 -2.01 2.46
N GLY A 21 -0.01 -1.68 3.10
CA GLY A 21 1.32 -2.11 2.67
C GLY A 21 1.57 -3.60 2.92
N HIS A 22 2.73 -4.09 2.46
CA HIS A 22 3.10 -5.51 2.55
C HIS A 22 3.26 -5.99 4.00
N GLY A 23 3.99 -5.24 4.83
CA GLY A 23 4.22 -5.59 6.23
C GLY A 23 4.62 -4.39 7.07
N ILE A 24 4.87 -4.62 8.36
CA ILE A 24 5.26 -3.54 9.29
C ILE A 24 6.69 -3.08 9.03
N VAL A 25 7.62 -4.04 8.93
CA VAL A 25 9.05 -3.75 8.75
C VAL A 25 9.33 -3.26 7.33
N HIS A 26 8.72 -3.91 6.34
CA HIS A 26 8.84 -3.58 4.93
C HIS A 26 7.46 -3.20 4.38
N VAL A 27 7.10 -1.92 4.54
CA VAL A 27 5.77 -1.42 4.15
C VAL A 27 5.55 -1.52 2.64
N ALA A 28 6.59 -1.25 1.85
CA ALA A 28 6.49 -1.17 0.40
C ALA A 28 7.35 -2.21 -0.34
N GLY A 29 7.80 -3.26 0.33
CA GLY A 29 8.72 -4.23 -0.27
C GLY A 29 8.83 -5.49 0.60
N ASP A 30 9.69 -6.41 0.20
CA ASP A 30 10.06 -7.57 1.00
C ASP A 30 11.52 -7.94 0.71
N ALA A 31 12.38 -7.84 1.72
CA ALA A 31 13.81 -8.12 1.59
C ALA A 31 14.13 -9.62 1.49
N SER A 32 13.16 -10.50 1.74
CA SER A 32 13.33 -11.95 1.63
C SER A 32 13.11 -12.48 0.21
N LEU A 33 12.49 -11.67 -0.66
CA LEU A 33 12.18 -12.06 -2.04
C LEU A 33 13.39 -11.87 -2.98
N PRO A 34 13.48 -12.69 -4.05
CA PRO A 34 14.38 -12.42 -5.16
C PRO A 34 14.08 -11.06 -5.82
N PRO A 35 15.08 -10.39 -6.45
CA PRO A 35 14.92 -9.03 -6.97
C PRO A 35 13.75 -8.82 -7.94
N GLU A 36 13.45 -9.80 -8.81
CA GLU A 36 12.34 -9.69 -9.76
C GLU A 36 10.97 -9.79 -9.06
N GLU A 37 10.82 -10.72 -8.12
CA GLU A 37 9.58 -10.87 -7.35
C GLU A 37 9.32 -9.67 -6.43
N GLU A 38 10.38 -9.12 -5.82
CA GLU A 38 10.32 -7.90 -5.01
C GLU A 38 9.86 -6.71 -5.86
N LYS A 39 10.39 -6.59 -7.08
CA LYS A 39 10.00 -5.55 -8.02
C LYS A 39 8.55 -5.68 -8.47
N ASP A 40 8.07 -6.91 -8.70
CA ASP A 40 6.68 -7.15 -9.06
C ASP A 40 5.71 -6.93 -7.89
N LEU A 41 6.14 -7.22 -6.66
CA LEU A 41 5.41 -6.83 -5.46
C LEU A 41 5.28 -5.31 -5.36
N ARG A 42 6.38 -4.57 -5.54
CA ARG A 42 6.37 -3.10 -5.57
C ARG A 42 5.46 -2.55 -6.65
N ARG A 43 5.52 -3.12 -7.85
CA ARG A 43 4.68 -2.70 -8.98
C ARG A 43 3.19 -2.85 -8.66
N ARG A 44 2.77 -4.03 -8.19
CA ARG A 44 1.37 -4.28 -7.80
C ARG A 44 0.88 -3.35 -6.70
N LEU A 45 1.75 -3.04 -5.73
CA LEU A 45 1.41 -2.12 -4.66
C LEU A 45 1.19 -0.70 -5.18
N VAL A 46 2.04 -0.23 -6.10
CA VAL A 46 1.90 1.09 -6.74
C VAL A 46 0.67 1.14 -7.64
N GLU A 47 0.41 0.10 -8.43
CA GLU A 47 -0.79 -0.01 -9.29
C GLU A 47 -2.07 0.14 -8.45
N ARG A 48 -2.20 -0.61 -7.36
CA ARG A 48 -3.32 -0.47 -6.43
C ARG A 48 -3.45 0.94 -5.84
N ALA A 49 -2.31 1.58 -5.57
CA ALA A 49 -2.28 2.94 -5.07
C ALA A 49 -2.79 3.95 -6.10
N LEU A 50 -2.43 3.77 -7.38
CA LEU A 50 -2.93 4.57 -8.50
C LEU A 50 -4.43 4.35 -8.72
N GLU A 51 -4.90 3.11 -8.71
CA GLU A 51 -6.33 2.79 -8.78
C GLU A 51 -7.13 3.48 -7.66
N THR A 52 -6.57 3.51 -6.44
CA THR A 52 -7.20 4.20 -5.29
C THR A 52 -7.21 5.73 -5.46
N LEU A 53 -6.26 6.29 -6.22
CA LEU A 53 -6.24 7.72 -6.55
C LEU A 53 -7.25 8.10 -7.63
N GLU A 54 -7.41 7.22 -8.62
CA GLU A 54 -8.34 7.39 -9.73
C GLU A 54 -9.78 7.12 -9.34
N SER A 55 -10.01 6.28 -8.32
CA SER A 55 -11.34 6.05 -7.76
C SER A 55 -11.84 7.24 -6.93
N ASP A 56 -13.12 7.58 -7.14
CA ASP A 56 -13.87 8.52 -6.32
C ASP A 56 -14.33 7.90 -4.98
N GLU A 57 -14.19 6.59 -4.81
CA GLU A 57 -14.60 5.88 -3.59
C GLU A 57 -13.56 6.01 -2.47
N GLN A 58 -14.05 6.46 -1.30
CA GLN A 58 -13.35 6.40 -0.02
C GLN A 58 -13.65 5.05 0.63
N THR A 59 -12.84 4.01 0.41
CA THR A 59 -13.01 2.71 1.09
C THR A 59 -11.70 2.17 1.65
#